data_AF-A0A381VEZ3-F1
#
_entry.id   AF-A0A381VEZ3-F1
#
_cell.length_a   1.000
_cell.length_b   1.000
_cell.length_c   1.000
_cell.angle_alpha   90.00
_cell.angle_beta   90.00
_cell.angle_gamma   90.00
#
_symmetry.space_group_name_H-M   'P 1'
#
loop_
_entity.id
_entity.type
_entity.pdbx_description
1 polymer ?
#
loop_
_entity_poly.entity_id
_entity_poly.type
_entity_poly.pdbx_seq_one_letter_code
_entity_poly.pdbx_strand_id
1 'polypeptide(L)'
;VNLLFIVIFSILLETAIAADPNAPHPHQGIITKFIAPGPALLSPDEQAVLLSGHPVFQQTRHNNIDRKTAIFDVTASPKTVWQVITSFQNYPEWIQEISETEIYVSEGRNIYVDFIISVYLMDIQYFIKHDYQPEKGCMTWTLDYNRKSDLDDSAGYWLVYPSPTDTGKTRVEYSVDLRIGPGIPDFIETILADKGIKNASQWVKKVAETPFP
;
A
#
# COMPACT_ATOMS: atom_id res chain seq x y z
N VAL A 1 -8.87 1.16 18.94
CA VAL A 1 -8.81 2.51 18.36
C VAL A 1 -9.75 3.40 19.17
N ASN A 2 -9.28 4.56 19.64
CA ASN A 2 -10.01 5.42 20.60
C ASN A 2 -11.24 6.07 19.96
N LEU A 3 -12.34 6.16 20.70
CA LEU A 3 -13.61 6.81 20.33
C LEU A 3 -13.46 8.23 19.77
N LEU A 4 -12.38 8.93 20.15
CA LEU A 4 -12.01 10.26 19.65
C LEU A 4 -11.68 10.28 18.14
N PHE A 5 -11.13 9.18 17.59
CA PHE A 5 -10.85 9.04 16.16
C PHE A 5 -12.13 9.02 15.32
N ILE A 6 -13.20 8.38 15.84
CA ILE A 6 -14.47 8.21 15.13
C ILE A 6 -15.19 9.55 14.99
N VAL A 7 -15.15 10.39 16.03
CA VAL A 7 -15.82 11.70 16.04
C VAL A 7 -15.12 12.69 15.10
N ILE A 8 -13.79 12.70 15.05
CA ILE A 8 -13.04 13.56 14.12
C ILE A 8 -13.25 13.12 12.66
N PHE A 9 -13.26 11.81 12.39
CA PHE A 9 -13.48 11.29 11.04
C PHE A 9 -14.92 11.53 10.55
N SER A 10 -15.92 11.41 11.43
CA SER A 10 -17.34 11.58 11.05
C SER A 10 -17.73 13.05 10.81
N ILE A 11 -17.10 14.01 11.51
CA ILE A 11 -17.45 15.44 11.37
C ILE A 11 -16.67 16.11 10.21
N LEU A 12 -15.48 15.59 9.87
CA LEU A 12 -14.66 16.16 8.78
C LEU A 12 -15.00 15.59 7.39
N LEU A 13 -15.75 14.49 7.30
CA LEU A 13 -16.20 13.91 6.03
C LEU A 13 -17.49 14.55 5.48
N GLU A 14 -18.18 15.40 6.24
CA GLU A 14 -19.45 16.03 5.78
C GLU A 14 -19.27 16.97 4.57
N THR A 15 -18.03 17.30 4.19
CA THR A 15 -17.72 18.09 2.99
C THR A 15 -17.08 17.27 1.86
N ALA A 16 -16.83 15.98 2.06
CA ALA A 16 -16.29 15.10 1.02
C ALA A 16 -17.44 14.63 0.12
N ILE A 17 -17.45 15.11 -1.12
CA ILE A 17 -18.28 14.53 -2.17
C ILE A 17 -17.80 13.10 -2.38
N ALA A 18 -18.70 12.13 -2.25
CA ALA A 18 -18.44 10.71 -2.44
C ALA A 18 -17.67 10.41 -3.74
N ALA A 19 -16.91 9.31 -3.73
CA ALA A 19 -16.23 8.76 -4.89
C ALA A 19 -17.16 8.69 -6.11
N ASP A 20 -16.62 9.01 -7.29
CA ASP A 20 -17.37 9.00 -8.55
C ASP A 20 -16.47 8.49 -9.68
N PRO A 21 -16.75 7.29 -10.24
CA PRO A 21 -15.95 6.72 -11.32
C PRO A 21 -16.11 7.47 -12.65
N ASN A 22 -17.04 8.43 -12.75
CA ASN A 22 -17.32 9.21 -13.96
C ASN A 22 -16.89 10.68 -13.84
N ALA A 23 -16.33 11.10 -12.70
CA ALA A 23 -15.80 12.44 -12.50
C ALA A 23 -14.28 12.40 -12.29
N PRO A 24 -13.51 13.37 -12.79
CA PRO A 24 -12.09 13.44 -12.53
C PRO A 24 -11.80 13.79 -11.06
N HIS A 25 -10.65 13.35 -10.56
CA HIS A 25 -10.16 13.77 -9.24
C HIS A 25 -9.84 15.28 -9.25
N PRO A 26 -10.12 16.03 -8.14
CA PRO A 26 -9.84 17.47 -8.05
C PRO A 26 -8.43 17.93 -8.42
N HIS A 27 -7.44 17.03 -8.38
CA HIS A 27 -6.06 17.31 -8.76
C HIS A 27 -5.40 16.11 -9.47
N GLN A 28 -4.18 16.28 -9.97
CA GLN A 28 -3.42 15.25 -10.71
C GLN A 28 -2.24 14.65 -9.91
N GLY A 29 -2.35 14.71 -8.58
CA GLY A 29 -1.38 14.20 -7.62
C GLY A 29 -0.65 15.32 -6.89
N ILE A 30 -0.66 15.24 -5.56
CA ILE A 30 0.05 16.11 -4.62
C ILE A 30 1.17 15.35 -3.91
N ILE A 31 1.04 14.03 -3.77
CA ILE A 31 2.09 13.15 -3.30
C ILE A 31 3.11 12.97 -4.43
N THR A 32 4.39 13.17 -4.09
CA THR A 32 5.48 12.94 -5.04
C THR A 32 5.52 11.46 -5.43
N LYS A 33 5.40 11.16 -6.72
CA LYS A 33 5.36 9.76 -7.21
C LYS A 33 6.67 9.03 -6.92
N PHE A 34 6.60 7.72 -6.70
CA PHE A 34 7.78 6.87 -6.65
C PHE A 34 8.25 6.55 -8.07
N ILE A 35 9.53 6.80 -8.36
CA ILE A 35 10.14 6.54 -9.66
C ILE A 35 11.29 5.56 -9.45
N ALA A 36 11.14 4.34 -9.99
CA ALA A 36 12.14 3.28 -9.95
C ALA A 36 12.77 3.08 -8.55
N PRO A 37 11.97 2.70 -7.53
CA PRO A 37 12.49 2.43 -6.20
C PRO A 37 13.59 1.36 -6.27
N GLY A 38 14.66 1.58 -5.50
CA GLY A 38 15.74 0.63 -5.33
C GLY A 38 15.73 0.02 -3.93
N PRO A 39 16.43 -1.11 -3.72
CA PRO A 39 16.53 -1.74 -2.41
C PRO A 39 17.01 -0.79 -1.32
N ALA A 40 16.39 -0.88 -0.16
CA ALA A 40 16.76 -0.14 1.03
C ALA A 40 18.16 -0.54 1.54
N LEU A 41 18.90 0.46 2.01
CA LEU A 41 20.18 0.23 2.70
C LEU A 41 19.90 -0.14 4.16
N LEU A 42 20.35 -1.31 4.58
CA LEU A 42 20.13 -1.83 5.92
C LEU A 42 21.40 -1.75 6.77
N SER A 43 21.27 -1.17 7.96
CA SER A 43 22.29 -1.26 9.01
C SER A 43 22.47 -2.70 9.49
N PRO A 44 23.60 -3.04 10.14
CA PRO A 44 23.81 -4.37 10.71
C PRO A 44 22.70 -4.81 11.69
N ASP A 45 22.18 -3.89 12.49
CA ASP A 45 21.11 -4.17 13.44
C ASP A 45 19.79 -4.51 12.74
N GLU A 46 19.45 -3.77 11.68
CA GLU A 46 18.26 -4.06 10.86
C GLU A 46 18.40 -5.39 10.10
N GLN A 47 19.60 -5.72 9.63
CA GLN A 47 19.87 -7.04 9.05
C GLN A 47 19.64 -8.15 10.08
N ALA A 48 20.09 -7.97 11.32
CA ALA A 48 19.85 -8.93 12.40
C ALA A 48 18.36 -9.09 12.71
N VAL A 49 17.57 -8.00 12.69
CA VAL A 49 16.11 -8.05 12.83
C VAL A 49 15.47 -8.90 11.73
N LEU A 50 15.83 -8.70 10.47
CA LEU A 50 15.31 -9.49 9.35
C LEU A 50 15.70 -10.96 9.45
N LEU A 51 16.96 -11.25 9.81
CA LEU A 51 17.45 -12.62 10.02
C LEU A 51 16.69 -13.35 11.15
N SER A 52 16.22 -12.61 12.16
CA SER A 52 15.36 -13.15 13.22
C SER A 52 13.91 -13.39 12.79
N GLY A 53 13.55 -13.08 11.54
CA GLY A 53 12.22 -13.27 10.96
C GLY A 53 11.24 -12.12 11.20
N HIS A 54 11.71 -10.99 11.74
CA HIS A 54 10.88 -9.81 12.01
C HIS A 54 11.04 -8.77 10.90
N PRO A 55 9.96 -8.04 10.55
CA PRO A 55 10.04 -6.93 9.60
C PRO A 55 10.84 -5.75 10.19
N VAL A 56 11.52 -5.01 9.31
CA VAL A 56 12.13 -3.71 9.59
C VAL A 56 11.23 -2.62 9.05
N PHE A 57 11.07 -1.54 9.80
CA PHE A 57 10.33 -0.35 9.36
C PHE A 57 11.30 0.84 9.34
N GLN A 58 11.72 1.23 8.13
CA GLN A 58 12.61 2.37 7.94
C GLN A 58 11.82 3.62 7.66
N GLN A 59 12.26 4.74 8.24
CA GLN A 59 11.81 6.06 7.84
C GLN A 59 12.93 6.74 7.04
N THR A 60 12.61 7.16 5.83
CA THR A 60 13.51 7.94 4.96
C THR A 60 12.91 9.32 4.75
N ARG A 61 13.75 10.35 4.66
CA ARG A 61 13.33 11.71 4.34
C ARG A 61 13.78 12.05 2.93
N HIS A 62 12.84 12.29 2.04
CA HIS A 62 13.12 12.71 0.66
C HIS A 62 12.42 14.04 0.38
N ASN A 63 13.17 15.08 0.00
CA ASN A 63 12.65 16.43 -0.24
C ASN A 63 11.74 16.98 0.89
N ASN A 64 12.16 16.79 2.16
CA ASN A 64 11.39 17.14 3.35
C ASN A 64 10.10 16.35 3.60
N ILE A 65 9.85 15.28 2.84
CA ILE A 65 8.75 14.36 3.08
C ILE A 65 9.30 13.11 3.76
N ASP A 66 8.77 12.82 4.94
CA ASP A 66 9.07 11.57 5.65
C ASP A 66 8.24 10.43 5.04
N ARG A 67 8.91 9.34 4.69
CA ARG A 67 8.32 8.14 4.11
C ARG A 67 8.73 6.93 4.90
N LYS A 68 7.80 6.02 5.10
CA LYS A 68 8.08 4.76 5.78
C LYS A 68 8.03 3.59 4.81
N THR A 69 8.98 2.68 4.98
CA THR A 69 9.10 1.46 4.20
C THR A 69 9.11 0.28 5.15
N ALA A 70 8.18 -0.65 4.95
CA ALA A 70 8.26 -1.99 5.54
C ALA A 70 9.19 -2.85 4.68
N ILE A 71 10.13 -3.52 5.32
CA ILE A 71 11.12 -4.41 4.70
C ILE A 71 11.00 -5.74 5.41
N PHE A 72 10.76 -6.83 4.69
CA PHE A 72 10.52 -8.13 5.30
C PHE A 72 10.87 -9.29 4.37
N ASP A 73 11.24 -10.44 4.95
CA ASP A 73 11.53 -11.66 4.21
C ASP A 73 10.35 -12.65 4.25
N VAL A 74 10.05 -13.19 3.08
CA VAL A 74 8.96 -14.15 2.82
C VAL A 74 9.56 -15.48 2.34
N THR A 75 9.13 -16.58 2.92
CA THR A 75 9.59 -17.96 2.63
C THR A 75 8.82 -18.52 1.44
N ALA A 76 8.94 -17.82 0.31
CA ALA A 76 8.31 -18.16 -0.96
C ALA A 76 9.16 -17.59 -2.12
N SER A 77 8.95 -18.09 -3.34
CA SER A 77 9.62 -17.55 -4.51
C SER A 77 9.13 -16.14 -4.86
N PRO A 78 9.93 -15.28 -5.55
CA PRO A 78 9.45 -13.98 -6.00
C PRO A 78 8.21 -14.06 -6.87
N LYS A 79 8.08 -15.14 -7.66
CA LYS A 79 6.89 -15.42 -8.47
C LYS A 79 5.65 -15.61 -7.59
N THR A 80 5.76 -16.40 -6.52
CA THR A 80 4.67 -16.64 -5.57
C THR A 80 4.26 -15.35 -4.86
N VAL A 81 5.25 -14.57 -4.42
CA VAL A 81 4.99 -13.27 -3.78
C VAL A 81 4.26 -12.33 -4.73
N TRP A 82 4.68 -12.25 -5.99
CA TRP A 82 3.97 -11.44 -6.99
C TRP A 82 2.55 -11.94 -7.27
N GLN A 83 2.34 -13.26 -7.35
CA GLN A 83 0.99 -13.81 -7.50
C GLN A 83 0.07 -13.37 -6.36
N VAL A 84 0.58 -13.32 -5.12
CA VAL A 84 -0.16 -12.81 -3.96
C VAL A 84 -0.43 -11.30 -4.09
N ILE A 85 0.59 -10.49 -4.38
CA ILE A 85 0.47 -9.03 -4.50
C ILE A 85 -0.45 -8.59 -5.65
N THR A 86 -0.56 -9.37 -6.73
CA THR A 86 -1.42 -9.00 -7.88
C THR A 86 -2.79 -9.68 -7.86
N SER A 87 -3.08 -10.53 -6.86
CA SER A 87 -4.38 -11.15 -6.64
C SER A 87 -5.36 -10.18 -5.97
N PHE A 88 -5.55 -8.99 -6.54
CA PHE A 88 -6.36 -7.92 -5.96
C PHE A 88 -7.79 -8.38 -5.59
N GLN A 89 -8.40 -9.24 -6.41
CA GLN A 89 -9.74 -9.79 -6.17
C GLN A 89 -9.87 -10.60 -4.86
N ASN A 90 -8.77 -11.14 -4.36
CA ASN A 90 -8.75 -11.92 -3.12
C ASN A 90 -8.43 -11.06 -1.89
N TYR A 91 -8.13 -9.76 -2.07
CA TYR A 91 -7.78 -8.88 -0.96
C TYR A 91 -8.86 -8.82 0.13
N PRO A 92 -10.17 -8.81 -0.17
CA PRO A 92 -11.21 -8.86 0.87
C PRO A 92 -11.13 -10.10 1.79
N GLU A 93 -10.57 -11.22 1.30
CA GLU A 93 -10.37 -12.42 2.11
C GLU A 93 -9.15 -12.33 3.04
N TRP A 94 -8.16 -11.51 2.66
CA TRP A 94 -6.85 -11.46 3.31
C TRP A 94 -6.66 -10.22 4.18
N ILE A 95 -7.34 -9.12 3.86
CA ILE A 95 -7.17 -7.81 4.45
C ILE A 95 -8.52 -7.39 5.03
N GLN A 96 -8.64 -7.48 6.35
CA GLN A 96 -9.90 -7.29 7.08
C GLN A 96 -10.62 -5.98 6.75
N GLU A 97 -9.87 -4.91 6.51
CA GLU A 97 -10.44 -3.59 6.24
C GLU A 97 -10.95 -3.41 4.80
N ILE A 98 -10.56 -4.28 3.86
CA ILE A 98 -11.02 -4.20 2.46
C ILE A 98 -12.29 -5.04 2.34
N SER A 99 -13.38 -4.41 1.90
CA SER A 99 -14.66 -5.08 1.69
C SER A 99 -14.87 -5.50 0.23
N GLU A 100 -14.35 -4.73 -0.71
CA GLU A 100 -14.50 -4.99 -2.14
C GLU A 100 -13.29 -4.54 -2.95
N THR A 101 -12.98 -5.29 -4.01
CA THR A 101 -12.01 -4.91 -5.03
C THR A 101 -12.50 -5.29 -6.42
N GLU A 102 -12.34 -4.39 -7.38
CA GLU A 102 -12.65 -4.65 -8.79
C GLU A 102 -11.50 -4.19 -9.69
N ILE A 103 -10.98 -5.11 -10.52
CA ILE A 103 -10.02 -4.76 -11.57
C ILE A 103 -10.81 -4.29 -12.80
N TYR A 104 -10.74 -3.00 -13.12
CA TYR A 104 -11.46 -2.43 -14.27
C TYR A 104 -10.55 -2.11 -15.48
N VAL A 105 -9.22 -2.18 -15.32
CA VAL A 105 -8.25 -2.19 -16.42
C VAL A 105 -7.14 -3.18 -16.10
N SER A 106 -6.76 -4.02 -17.08
CA SER A 106 -5.61 -4.91 -16.98
C SER A 106 -4.94 -5.06 -18.36
N GLU A 107 -4.03 -4.14 -18.67
CA GLU A 107 -3.40 -4.03 -19.99
C GLU A 107 -1.88 -3.80 -19.88
N GLY A 108 -1.11 -4.80 -20.28
CA GLY A 108 0.36 -4.74 -20.21
C GLY A 108 0.83 -4.53 -18.77
N ARG A 109 1.46 -3.38 -18.52
CA ARG A 109 1.95 -2.95 -17.19
C ARG A 109 0.90 -2.20 -16.36
N ASN A 110 -0.24 -1.85 -16.95
CA ASN A 110 -1.28 -1.08 -16.27
C ASN A 110 -2.30 -2.02 -15.62
N ILE A 111 -2.48 -1.92 -14.30
CA ILE A 111 -3.54 -2.61 -13.56
C ILE A 111 -4.29 -1.58 -12.73
N TYR A 112 -5.56 -1.33 -13.07
CA TYR A 112 -6.36 -0.32 -12.38
C TYR A 112 -7.41 -1.01 -11.54
N VAL A 113 -7.50 -0.60 -10.28
CA VAL A 113 -8.28 -1.30 -9.26
C VAL A 113 -9.13 -0.30 -8.51
N ASP A 114 -10.42 -0.60 -8.41
CA ASP A 114 -11.37 0.03 -7.50
C ASP A 114 -11.26 -0.70 -6.15
N PHE A 115 -11.07 0.05 -5.08
CA PHE A 115 -11.00 -0.46 -3.72
C PHE A 115 -12.09 0.17 -2.87
N ILE A 116 -12.77 -0.66 -2.08
CA ILE A 116 -13.62 -0.19 -0.99
C ILE A 116 -13.03 -0.68 0.33
N ILE A 117 -12.71 0.26 1.20
CA ILE A 117 -12.37 0.00 2.59
C ILE A 117 -13.60 0.27 3.45
N SER A 118 -14.04 -0.71 4.22
CA SER A 118 -15.12 -0.56 5.19
C SER A 118 -14.54 -0.47 6.61
N VAL A 119 -14.61 0.72 7.21
CA VAL A 119 -14.17 0.95 8.59
C VAL A 119 -15.34 1.48 9.42
N TYR A 120 -15.81 0.67 10.37
CA TYR A 120 -16.99 0.97 11.20
C TYR A 120 -18.27 1.18 10.37
N LEU A 121 -18.83 2.40 10.36
CA LEU A 121 -20.05 2.78 9.64
C LEU A 121 -19.77 3.61 8.38
N MET A 122 -18.53 3.59 7.89
CA MET A 122 -18.10 4.37 6.73
C MET A 122 -17.39 3.47 5.73
N ASP A 123 -17.73 3.67 4.47
CA ASP A 123 -17.03 3.11 3.33
C ASP A 123 -16.19 4.21 2.68
N ILE A 124 -14.95 3.88 2.34
CA ILE A 124 -14.02 4.75 1.62
C ILE A 124 -13.69 4.06 0.31
N GLN A 125 -14.12 4.65 -0.80
CA GLN A 125 -13.87 4.15 -2.14
C GLN A 125 -12.77 4.97 -2.82
N TYR A 126 -11.82 4.28 -3.44
CA TYR A 126 -10.73 4.93 -4.16
C TYR A 126 -10.21 4.08 -5.31
N PHE A 127 -9.72 4.76 -6.34
CA PHE A 127 -9.30 4.16 -7.59
C PHE A 127 -7.78 4.27 -7.73
N ILE A 128 -7.09 3.14 -7.88
CA ILE A 128 -5.63 3.10 -8.00
C ILE A 128 -5.22 2.71 -9.41
N LYS A 129 -4.25 3.43 -9.95
CA LYS A 129 -3.51 3.08 -11.16
C LYS A 129 -2.17 2.48 -10.78
N HIS A 130 -1.99 1.18 -11.02
CA HIS A 130 -0.71 0.49 -10.85
C HIS A 130 0.10 0.48 -12.13
N ASP A 131 1.42 0.49 -11.95
CA ASP A 131 2.45 0.32 -12.94
C ASP A 131 3.33 -0.90 -12.60
N TYR A 132 2.90 -2.07 -13.08
CA TYR A 132 3.49 -3.38 -12.78
C TYR A 132 4.62 -3.73 -13.74
N GLN A 133 5.84 -3.84 -13.21
CA GLN A 133 7.09 -4.16 -13.91
C GLN A 133 7.80 -5.33 -13.23
N PRO A 134 7.25 -6.56 -13.31
CA PRO A 134 7.82 -7.73 -12.63
C PRO A 134 9.24 -8.07 -13.08
N GLU A 135 9.62 -7.72 -14.31
CA GLU A 135 10.98 -7.87 -14.83
C GLU A 135 12.01 -7.01 -14.10
N LYS A 136 11.54 -5.94 -13.43
CA LYS A 136 12.34 -5.10 -12.53
C LYS A 136 12.08 -5.40 -11.05
N GLY A 137 11.25 -6.40 -10.76
CA GLY A 137 10.80 -6.70 -9.40
C GLY A 137 10.06 -5.53 -8.76
N CYS A 138 9.33 -4.71 -9.52
CA CYS A 138 8.75 -3.46 -9.03
C CYS A 138 7.30 -3.26 -9.47
N MET A 139 6.49 -2.70 -8.58
CA MET A 139 5.17 -2.14 -8.91
C MET A 139 5.02 -0.80 -8.18
N THR A 140 4.78 0.29 -8.91
CA THR A 140 4.42 1.57 -8.30
C THR A 140 2.95 1.88 -8.53
N TRP A 141 2.39 2.81 -7.76
CA TRP A 141 1.04 3.27 -8.01
C TRP A 141 0.83 4.74 -7.64
N THR A 142 -0.26 5.29 -8.19
CA THR A 142 -0.92 6.51 -7.73
C THR A 142 -2.44 6.29 -7.73
N LEU A 143 -3.23 7.26 -7.27
CA LEU A 143 -4.64 7.30 -7.67
C LEU A 143 -4.77 7.32 -9.21
N ASP A 144 -5.87 6.78 -9.73
CA ASP A 144 -6.36 7.09 -11.07
C ASP A 144 -7.09 8.43 -11.04
N TYR A 145 -6.38 9.51 -11.38
CA TYR A 145 -6.93 10.86 -11.33
C TYR A 145 -8.02 11.15 -12.37
N ASN A 146 -8.35 10.19 -13.26
CA ASN A 146 -9.52 10.29 -14.13
C ASN A 146 -10.82 9.91 -13.41
N ARG A 147 -10.71 9.33 -12.20
CA ARG A 147 -11.82 8.97 -11.33
C ARG A 147 -11.68 9.69 -10.00
N LYS A 148 -12.80 10.11 -9.43
CA LYS A 148 -12.81 10.81 -8.16
C LYS A 148 -12.81 9.78 -7.03
N SER A 149 -11.80 9.84 -6.19
CA SER A 149 -11.68 9.00 -4.99
C SER A 149 -12.10 9.78 -3.75
N ASP A 150 -12.50 9.08 -2.69
CA ASP A 150 -12.72 9.67 -1.36
C ASP A 150 -11.41 10.10 -0.71
N LEU A 151 -10.30 9.45 -1.07
CA LEU A 151 -8.95 9.88 -0.69
C LEU A 151 -8.53 11.10 -1.51
N ASP A 152 -7.90 12.07 -0.84
CA ASP A 152 -7.22 13.18 -1.50
C ASP A 152 -6.07 12.67 -2.36
N ASP A 153 -5.17 11.83 -1.82
CA ASP A 153 -4.12 11.23 -2.64
C ASP A 153 -3.56 9.93 -2.07
N SER A 154 -2.97 9.11 -2.93
CA SER A 154 -2.18 7.95 -2.55
C SER A 154 -1.09 7.67 -3.58
N ALA A 155 0.12 7.38 -3.11
CA ALA A 155 1.17 6.82 -3.93
C ALA A 155 2.04 5.85 -3.13
N GLY A 156 2.62 4.87 -3.80
CA GLY A 156 3.49 3.90 -3.14
C GLY A 156 4.19 2.98 -4.09
N TYR A 157 4.87 1.99 -3.52
CA TYR A 157 5.50 0.92 -4.28
C TYR A 157 5.59 -0.40 -3.53
N TRP A 158 5.69 -1.46 -4.32
CA TRP A 158 6.18 -2.77 -3.97
C TRP A 158 7.52 -3.01 -4.68
N LEU A 159 8.51 -3.50 -3.94
CA LEU A 159 9.76 -4.02 -4.49
C LEU A 159 9.93 -5.46 -4.02
N VAL A 160 10.19 -6.39 -4.94
CA VAL A 160 10.24 -7.82 -4.66
C VAL A 160 11.44 -8.42 -5.38
N TYR A 161 12.36 -9.01 -4.62
CA TYR A 161 13.61 -9.56 -5.14
C TYR A 161 14.11 -10.71 -4.28
N PRO A 162 14.97 -11.61 -4.81
CA PRO A 162 15.58 -12.67 -4.01
C PRO A 162 16.27 -12.09 -2.77
N SER A 163 16.07 -12.71 -1.61
CA SER A 163 16.67 -12.20 -0.38
C SER A 163 18.20 -12.25 -0.48
N PRO A 164 18.92 -11.14 -0.23
CA PRO A 164 20.39 -11.11 -0.31
C PRO A 164 21.09 -12.04 0.69
N THR A 165 20.38 -12.41 1.76
CA THR A 165 20.92 -13.19 2.89
C THR A 165 20.42 -14.63 2.92
N ASP A 166 19.39 -14.98 2.14
CA ASP A 166 18.78 -16.31 2.16
C ASP A 166 18.13 -16.63 0.81
N THR A 167 18.79 -17.45 -0.01
CA THR A 167 18.31 -17.80 -1.36
C THR A 167 16.98 -18.57 -1.38
N GLY A 168 16.53 -19.11 -0.24
CA GLY A 168 15.21 -19.74 -0.09
C GLY A 168 14.08 -18.74 0.20
N LYS A 169 14.39 -17.45 0.36
CA LYS A 169 13.44 -16.39 0.70
C LYS A 169 13.43 -15.28 -0.34
N THR A 170 12.34 -14.52 -0.33
CA THR A 170 12.14 -13.31 -1.10
C THR A 170 12.11 -12.12 -0.16
N ARG A 171 12.88 -11.09 -0.47
CA ARG A 171 12.81 -9.79 0.18
C ARG A 171 11.71 -8.96 -0.46
N VAL A 172 10.86 -8.40 0.39
CA VAL A 172 9.77 -7.50 -0.01
C VAL A 172 9.97 -6.16 0.69
N GLU A 173 9.84 -5.09 -0.09
CA GLU A 173 9.72 -3.73 0.42
C GLU A 173 8.39 -3.13 -0.01
N TYR A 174 7.75 -2.44 0.93
CA TYR A 174 6.47 -1.78 0.73
C TYR A 174 6.49 -0.40 1.35
N SER A 175 6.14 0.61 0.56
CA SER A 175 5.93 1.97 1.06
C SER A 175 4.63 2.52 0.51
N VAL A 176 3.95 3.30 1.33
CA VAL A 176 2.74 4.01 0.97
C VAL A 176 2.74 5.38 1.65
N ASP A 177 2.31 6.38 0.90
CA ASP A 177 1.93 7.70 1.39
C ASP A 177 0.45 7.90 1.04
N LEU A 178 -0.29 8.51 1.96
CA LEU A 178 -1.74 8.65 1.89
C LEU A 178 -2.13 10.03 2.40
N ARG A 179 -2.99 10.72 1.65
CA ARG A 179 -3.67 11.94 2.05
C ARG A 179 -5.16 11.65 2.09
N ILE A 180 -5.79 11.95 3.23
CA ILE A 180 -7.23 11.67 3.40
C ILE A 180 -8.05 12.81 2.82
N GLY A 181 -7.70 14.04 3.14
CA GLY A 181 -8.51 15.20 2.80
C GLY A 181 -7.92 16.51 3.30
N PRO A 182 -8.30 17.64 2.69
CA PRO A 182 -7.90 18.95 3.18
C PRO A 182 -8.40 19.17 4.61
N GLY A 183 -7.50 19.58 5.51
CA GLY A 183 -7.83 19.86 6.92
C GLY A 183 -7.71 18.66 7.86
N ILE A 184 -7.35 17.48 7.35
CA ILE A 184 -6.96 16.34 8.18
C ILE A 184 -5.54 16.58 8.73
N PRO A 185 -5.32 16.48 10.06
CA PRO A 185 -3.98 16.60 10.62
C PRO A 185 -3.02 15.48 10.20
N ASP A 186 -1.78 15.82 9.84
CA ASP A 186 -0.72 14.89 9.38
C ASP A 186 -0.49 13.67 10.30
N PHE A 187 -0.71 13.82 11.61
CA PHE A 187 -0.51 12.71 12.55
C PHE A 187 -1.52 11.56 12.31
N ILE A 188 -2.73 11.87 11.83
CA ILE A 188 -3.75 10.87 11.48
C ILE A 188 -3.31 10.07 10.27
N GLU A 189 -2.84 10.78 9.24
CA GLU A 189 -2.34 10.17 8.00
C GLU A 189 -1.10 9.30 8.28
N THR A 190 -0.20 9.78 9.14
CA THR A 190 0.97 9.01 9.61
C THR A 190 0.55 7.71 10.31
N ILE A 191 -0.47 7.75 11.17
CA ILE A 191 -0.97 6.56 11.86
C ILE A 191 -1.57 5.54 10.86
N LEU A 192 -2.29 6.01 9.85
CA LEU A 192 -2.87 5.14 8.83
C LEU A 192 -1.81 4.53 7.92
N ALA A 193 -0.84 5.33 7.48
CA ALA A 193 0.31 4.84 6.72
C ALA A 193 1.08 3.77 7.53
N ASP A 194 1.32 4.01 8.82
CA ASP A 194 1.97 3.05 9.73
C ASP A 194 1.20 1.75 9.87
N LYS A 195 -0.13 1.83 9.93
CA LYS A 195 -0.99 0.64 9.97
C LYS A 195 -0.93 -0.10 8.63
N GLY A 196 -1.00 0.61 7.51
CA GLY A 196 -0.90 0.06 6.16
C GLY A 196 0.39 -0.72 5.95
N ILE A 197 1.55 -0.13 6.27
CA ILE A 197 2.85 -0.81 6.12
C ILE A 197 3.00 -2.03 7.03
N LYS A 198 2.48 -1.99 8.26
CA LYS A 198 2.50 -3.13 9.18
C LYS A 198 1.61 -4.26 8.66
N ASN A 199 0.38 -3.95 8.30
CA ASN A 199 -0.58 -4.92 7.78
C ASN A 199 -0.04 -5.58 6.51
N ALA A 200 0.53 -4.79 5.58
CA ALA A 200 1.17 -5.27 4.35
C ALA A 200 2.21 -6.37 4.61
N SER A 201 3.12 -6.14 5.56
CA SER A 201 4.15 -7.13 5.92
C SER A 201 3.57 -8.43 6.48
N GLN A 202 2.41 -8.37 7.12
CA GLN A 202 1.78 -9.52 7.77
C GLN A 202 0.98 -10.37 6.79
N TRP A 203 0.06 -9.77 6.03
CA TRP A 203 -0.82 -10.52 5.16
C TRP A 203 -0.07 -11.14 3.98
N VAL A 204 0.89 -10.40 3.36
CA VAL A 204 1.69 -10.94 2.25
C VAL A 204 2.47 -12.16 2.72
N LYS A 205 3.15 -12.06 3.86
CA LYS A 205 3.92 -13.16 4.43
C LYS A 205 3.00 -14.35 4.73
N LYS A 206 1.88 -14.12 5.41
CA LYS A 206 0.91 -15.17 5.77
C LYS A 206 0.40 -15.92 4.54
N VAL A 207 -0.04 -15.20 3.50
CA VAL A 207 -0.66 -15.80 2.32
C VAL A 207 0.40 -16.48 1.44
N ALA A 208 1.55 -15.85 1.21
CA ALA A 208 2.58 -16.41 0.34
C ALA A 208 3.31 -17.62 0.94
N GLU A 209 3.42 -17.71 2.28
CA GLU A 209 4.04 -18.86 2.97
C GLU A 209 3.06 -20.01 3.21
N THR A 210 1.76 -19.78 3.02
CA THR A 210 0.76 -20.84 3.06
C THR A 210 0.58 -21.38 1.64
N PRO A 211 0.78 -22.69 1.39
CA PRO A 211 0.52 -23.26 0.07
C PRO A 211 -0.92 -22.96 -0.34
N PHE A 212 -1.11 -22.38 -1.53
CA PHE A 212 -2.43 -22.39 -2.16
C PHE A 212 -2.87 -23.87 -2.29
N PRO A 213 -4.10 -24.24 -1.87
CA PRO A 213 -4.61 -25.60 -2.06
C PRO A 213 -4.67 -25.99 -3.53
#